data_AF-A0A7C5AEE1-F1
#
_entry.id   AF-A0A7C5AEE1-F1
#
_cell.length_a   1.000
_cell.length_b   1.000
_cell.length_c   1.000
_cell.angle_alpha   90.00
_cell.angle_beta   90.00
_cell.angle_gamma   90.00
#
_symmetry.space_group_name_H-M   'P 1'
#
loop_
_entity.id
_entity.type
_entity.pdbx_description
1 polymer ?
#
loop_
_entity_poly.entity_id
_entity_poly.type
_entity_poly.pdbx_seq_one_letter_code
_entity_poly.pdbx_strand_id
1 'polypeptide(L)'
;MSSWWTSTTGKATPASWGSGNLPKSPRRPRSRTLCSMRSGFTSHRCPSRPRKCSKLSRARRRSEMKAFKMARPRTLEAALSVAASGNPAETRILAGGTDLIGEIKEGIQAPDLLINLKTVPDLSGIRVTSRGLEIGALTKLVDLKEHPSIAADYPALVTTVGKTATPQIRNNGTVGGNICQRPRCWYYRNKDYHCLKKGGDLCYAREGENEFHAIFDNATCNIIHPSNLAPVFIAYGAQVEVMDKEGKQTLPLEDFFVSPEEDISVENMLEPGQVLTAIILPKGSANPISAYVEAREKQSYDWAVCGATAAFRMDGKKVREARIVLSAVAPTPVRREDLEEMMAGRRVTDDLIDAVCKTAVEDATPLRDNAYKLILIQAVLRRAIRQALGR
;
A
#
# COMPACT_ATOMS: atom_id res chain seq x y z
N MET A 1 -64.87 11.65 11.75
CA MET A 1 -65.18 12.35 10.48
C MET A 1 -63.86 12.42 9.71
N SER A 2 -63.51 11.34 8.99
CA SER A 2 -63.83 11.10 7.55
C SER A 2 -62.89 11.89 6.62
N SER A 3 -62.15 11.38 5.61
CA SER A 3 -61.54 10.10 5.24
C SER A 3 -61.26 10.14 3.71
N TRP A 4 -60.18 9.49 3.24
CA TRP A 4 -59.84 9.09 1.83
C TRP A 4 -59.38 10.22 0.87
N TRP A 5 -58.32 10.07 0.07
CA TRP A 5 -58.14 9.06 -1.01
C TRP A 5 -56.70 8.51 -1.21
N THR A 6 -56.66 7.18 -1.32
CA THR A 6 -55.87 6.20 -2.09
C THR A 6 -54.57 6.50 -2.87
N SER A 7 -53.74 5.45 -2.82
CA SER A 7 -52.56 5.04 -3.59
C SER A 7 -52.70 4.91 -5.11
N THR A 8 -51.57 5.11 -5.81
CA THR A 8 -51.26 4.37 -7.05
C THR A 8 -49.77 4.05 -7.16
N THR A 9 -49.50 2.77 -7.38
CA THR A 9 -48.21 2.15 -7.70
C THR A 9 -47.74 2.52 -9.11
N GLY A 10 -46.46 2.87 -9.28
CA GLY A 10 -45.83 3.05 -10.59
C GLY A 10 -44.34 2.70 -10.55
N LYS A 11 -43.97 1.59 -11.18
CA LYS A 11 -42.59 1.12 -11.39
C LYS A 11 -41.80 2.15 -12.21
N ALA A 12 -40.66 2.61 -11.69
CA ALA A 12 -39.69 3.38 -12.46
C ALA A 12 -38.73 2.43 -13.21
N THR A 13 -38.85 2.38 -14.53
CA THR A 13 -37.87 1.80 -15.44
C THR A 13 -36.72 2.79 -15.69
N PRO A 14 -35.46 2.33 -15.89
CA PRO A 14 -34.33 3.21 -16.10
C PRO A 14 -34.32 3.79 -17.52
N ALA A 15 -34.19 5.10 -17.61
CA ALA A 15 -34.08 5.84 -18.88
C ALA A 15 -32.81 5.46 -19.63
N SER A 16 -32.99 4.97 -20.87
CA SER A 16 -31.95 4.77 -21.87
C SER A 16 -31.40 6.11 -22.34
N TRP A 17 -30.10 6.33 -22.20
CA TRP A 17 -29.40 7.48 -22.77
C TRP A 17 -29.19 7.27 -24.27
N GLY A 18 -30.07 7.90 -25.07
CA GLY A 18 -29.92 7.99 -26.51
C GLY A 18 -28.78 8.93 -26.90
N SER A 19 -27.94 8.47 -27.83
CA SER A 19 -26.87 9.20 -28.48
C SER A 19 -27.40 10.39 -29.29
N GLY A 20 -27.33 11.59 -28.71
CA GLY A 20 -27.64 12.86 -29.37
C GLY A 20 -26.36 13.61 -29.78
N ASN A 21 -26.30 13.99 -31.06
CA ASN A 21 -25.20 14.72 -31.70
C ASN A 21 -24.86 16.05 -31.01
N LEU A 22 -23.58 16.22 -30.65
CA LEU A 22 -23.02 17.50 -30.20
C LEU A 22 -22.71 18.43 -31.40
N PRO A 23 -23.07 19.73 -31.34
CA PRO A 23 -22.73 20.68 -32.41
C PRO A 23 -21.24 21.05 -32.40
N LYS A 24 -20.66 21.11 -33.60
CA LYS A 24 -19.23 21.39 -33.85
C LYS A 24 -18.88 22.86 -33.57
N SER A 25 -17.84 23.08 -32.75
CA SER A 25 -17.22 24.39 -32.52
C SER A 25 -16.54 24.96 -33.78
N PRO A 26 -16.59 26.28 -34.05
CA PRO A 26 -15.96 26.87 -35.23
C PRO A 26 -14.42 26.95 -35.10
N ARG A 27 -13.72 26.57 -36.18
CA ARG A 27 -12.26 26.58 -36.31
C ARG A 27 -11.73 28.01 -36.52
N ARG A 28 -10.72 28.41 -35.74
CA ARG A 28 -9.93 29.64 -35.95
C ARG A 28 -9.04 29.52 -37.20
N PRO A 29 -8.80 30.60 -37.97
CA PRO A 29 -8.01 30.54 -39.20
C PRO A 29 -6.50 30.51 -38.92
N ARG A 30 -5.78 29.68 -39.71
CA ARG A 30 -4.31 29.65 -39.76
C ARG A 30 -3.83 30.72 -40.74
N SER A 31 -3.09 31.71 -40.27
CA SER A 31 -2.35 32.64 -41.14
C SER A 31 -1.12 31.95 -41.73
N ARG A 32 -1.18 31.62 -43.01
CA ARG A 32 -0.02 31.36 -43.87
C ARG A 32 0.36 32.68 -44.53
N THR A 33 1.56 33.18 -44.27
CA THR A 33 2.15 34.25 -45.08
C THR A 33 3.21 33.63 -45.99
N LEU A 34 3.01 33.81 -47.29
CA LEU A 34 3.89 33.40 -48.38
C LEU A 34 4.98 34.44 -48.63
N CYS A 35 6.22 33.93 -48.75
CA CYS A 35 7.31 34.31 -49.66
C CYS A 35 7.25 35.64 -50.45
N SER A 36 8.32 36.45 -50.38
CA SER A 36 8.87 37.10 -51.59
C SER A 36 10.38 37.41 -51.52
N MET A 37 11.08 36.93 -52.55
CA MET A 37 12.18 37.51 -53.35
C MET A 37 13.55 37.94 -52.76
N ARG A 38 14.56 37.13 -53.13
CA ARG A 38 15.88 37.42 -53.76
C ARG A 38 16.50 38.82 -53.66
N SER A 39 17.73 38.88 -53.15
CA SER A 39 19.00 39.19 -53.85
C SER A 39 20.10 39.31 -52.80
N GLY A 40 21.13 38.46 -52.83
CA GLY A 40 22.39 38.77 -53.52
C GLY A 40 23.39 39.35 -52.52
N PHE A 41 24.16 38.50 -51.82
CA PHE A 41 25.44 38.93 -51.24
C PHE A 41 26.43 37.76 -51.19
N THR A 42 27.65 38.16 -51.46
CA THR A 42 28.81 37.42 -51.94
C THR A 42 29.42 36.46 -50.93
N SER A 43 30.08 35.45 -51.50
CA SER A 43 30.90 34.47 -50.81
C SER A 43 32.01 35.12 -49.97
N HIS A 44 31.91 34.98 -48.65
CA HIS A 44 33.09 35.02 -47.80
C HIS A 44 33.38 33.62 -47.28
N ARG A 45 34.42 33.01 -47.87
CA ARG A 45 35.12 31.85 -47.32
C ARG A 45 35.51 32.18 -45.88
N CYS A 46 34.94 31.45 -44.92
CA CYS A 46 35.46 31.45 -43.56
C CYS A 46 36.77 30.63 -43.56
N PRO A 47 37.92 31.22 -43.20
CA PRO A 47 39.19 30.51 -43.17
C PRO A 47 39.23 29.55 -41.98
N SER A 48 39.57 28.29 -42.28
CA SER A 48 40.20 27.30 -41.40
C SER A 48 40.10 27.55 -39.89
N ARG A 49 39.02 27.08 -39.26
CA ARG A 49 39.01 26.84 -37.81
C ARG A 49 39.59 25.45 -37.53
N PRO A 50 40.55 25.32 -36.60
CA PRO A 50 41.16 24.04 -36.29
C PRO A 50 40.11 23.10 -35.68
N ARG A 51 40.17 21.83 -36.06
CA ARG A 51 39.43 20.72 -35.48
C ARG A 51 39.79 20.54 -34.01
N LYS A 52 39.33 21.42 -33.12
CA LYS A 52 39.09 21.06 -31.73
C LYS A 52 37.64 20.59 -31.64
N CYS A 53 37.47 19.34 -32.07
CA CYS A 53 36.32 18.53 -31.71
C CYS A 53 36.23 18.61 -30.18
N SER A 54 35.30 19.43 -29.69
CA SER A 54 35.01 19.51 -28.27
C SER A 54 34.59 18.11 -27.85
N LYS A 55 35.51 17.40 -27.22
CA LYS A 55 35.20 16.31 -26.29
C LYS A 55 34.48 16.95 -25.10
N LEU A 56 33.29 17.52 -25.34
CA LEU A 56 32.23 17.48 -24.36
C LEU A 56 31.93 15.99 -24.26
N SER A 57 32.67 15.32 -23.39
CA SER A 57 32.30 14.03 -22.87
C SER A 57 30.81 14.12 -22.60
N ARG A 58 30.01 13.36 -23.34
CA ARG A 58 28.72 12.93 -22.83
C ARG A 58 29.05 12.20 -21.53
N ALA A 59 29.18 12.96 -20.45
CA ALA A 59 28.95 12.47 -19.11
C ALA A 59 27.50 12.01 -19.20
N ARG A 60 27.32 10.77 -19.65
CA ARG A 60 26.12 10.00 -19.35
C ARG A 60 25.98 10.25 -17.86
N ARG A 61 24.93 10.98 -17.45
CA ARG A 61 24.43 10.92 -16.08
C ARG A 61 24.12 9.44 -15.86
N ARG A 62 25.15 8.66 -15.51
CA ARG A 62 24.99 7.32 -14.98
C ARG A 62 24.15 7.58 -13.76
N SER A 63 22.98 6.97 -13.71
CA SER A 63 22.23 6.84 -12.47
C SER A 63 23.24 6.47 -11.39
N GLU A 64 23.36 7.32 -10.35
CA GLU A 64 24.31 7.19 -9.24
C GLU A 64 23.91 6.02 -8.31
N MET A 65 23.52 4.88 -8.87
CA MET A 65 23.30 3.66 -8.10
C MET A 65 24.65 3.02 -7.81
N LYS A 66 24.91 2.74 -6.53
CA LYS A 66 26.03 1.88 -6.10
C LYS A 66 25.94 0.55 -6.85
N ALA A 67 27.06 0.07 -7.35
CA ALA A 67 27.11 -1.26 -7.97
C ALA A 67 26.88 -2.33 -6.90
N PHE A 68 26.06 -3.33 -7.21
CA PHE A 68 25.74 -4.43 -6.29
C PHE A 68 25.87 -5.78 -6.99
N LYS A 69 26.13 -6.82 -6.21
CA LYS A 69 26.05 -8.21 -6.63
C LYS A 69 24.59 -8.67 -6.59
N MET A 70 24.24 -9.63 -7.44
CA MET A 70 22.90 -10.21 -7.49
C MET A 70 23.00 -11.73 -7.38
N ALA A 71 22.56 -12.29 -6.27
CA ALA A 71 22.36 -13.73 -6.10
C ALA A 71 21.01 -14.15 -6.70
N ARG A 72 21.00 -15.31 -7.36
CA ARG A 72 19.80 -15.92 -7.96
C ARG A 72 19.68 -17.37 -7.50
N PRO A 73 19.37 -17.60 -6.21
CA PRO A 73 19.26 -18.94 -5.66
C PRO A 73 18.14 -19.73 -6.35
N ARG A 74 18.32 -21.05 -6.45
CA ARG A 74 17.35 -21.98 -7.05
C ARG A 74 16.50 -22.71 -6.01
N THR A 75 16.87 -22.60 -4.73
CA THR A 75 16.12 -23.16 -3.61
C THR A 75 16.07 -22.14 -2.48
N LEU A 76 15.14 -22.35 -1.54
CA LEU A 76 14.99 -21.47 -0.40
C LEU A 76 16.19 -21.60 0.54
N GLU A 77 16.69 -22.81 0.77
CA GLU A 77 17.86 -23.08 1.61
C GLU A 77 19.10 -22.34 1.08
N ALA A 78 19.29 -22.31 -0.25
CA ALA A 78 20.36 -21.54 -0.87
C ALA A 78 20.17 -20.03 -0.68
N ALA A 79 18.93 -19.53 -0.72
CA ALA A 79 18.64 -18.12 -0.46
C ALA A 79 18.97 -17.74 0.99
N LEU A 80 18.56 -18.58 1.95
CA LEU A 80 18.78 -18.40 3.38
C LEU A 80 20.27 -18.48 3.73
N SER A 81 21.01 -19.42 3.13
CA SER A 81 22.47 -19.54 3.28
C SER A 81 23.20 -18.30 2.80
N VAL A 82 22.81 -17.75 1.64
CA VAL A 82 23.39 -16.51 1.12
C VAL A 82 23.02 -15.31 1.99
N ALA A 83 21.78 -15.25 2.49
CA ALA A 83 21.34 -14.18 3.37
C ALA A 83 22.08 -14.18 4.72
N ALA A 84 22.31 -15.37 5.30
CA ALA A 84 23.00 -15.54 6.57
C ALA A 84 24.53 -15.29 6.49
N SER A 85 25.14 -15.46 5.31
CA SER A 85 26.57 -15.23 5.10
C SER A 85 26.92 -13.81 4.68
N GLY A 86 25.93 -13.01 4.27
CA GLY A 86 26.12 -11.61 3.92
C GLY A 86 26.17 -10.68 5.12
N ASN A 87 26.66 -9.45 4.93
CA ASN A 87 26.48 -8.38 5.90
C ASN A 87 24.99 -7.99 5.92
N PRO A 88 24.28 -8.10 7.05
CA PRO A 88 22.86 -7.79 7.13
C PRO A 88 22.52 -6.35 6.74
N ALA A 89 23.38 -5.41 7.12
CA ALA A 89 23.19 -3.99 6.81
C ALA A 89 23.19 -3.72 5.29
N GLU A 90 23.91 -4.55 4.53
CA GLU A 90 24.19 -4.36 3.09
C GLU A 90 23.49 -5.40 2.19
N THR A 91 22.72 -6.32 2.77
CA THR A 91 22.02 -7.38 2.03
C THR A 91 20.52 -7.08 1.97
N ARG A 92 19.92 -7.17 0.78
CA ARG A 92 18.47 -7.01 0.62
C ARG A 92 17.86 -8.12 -0.22
N ILE A 93 16.68 -8.55 0.21
CA ILE A 93 15.85 -9.52 -0.51
C ILE A 93 15.07 -8.80 -1.62
N LEU A 94 15.16 -9.33 -2.84
CA LEU A 94 14.44 -8.82 -4.01
C LEU A 94 13.34 -9.79 -4.42
N ALA A 95 12.10 -9.30 -4.38
CA ALA A 95 10.93 -9.97 -4.94
C ALA A 95 10.42 -9.20 -6.18
N GLY A 96 9.26 -8.55 -6.08
CA GLY A 96 8.68 -7.73 -7.14
C GLY A 96 9.57 -6.57 -7.61
N GLY A 97 10.30 -5.96 -6.66
CA GLY A 97 11.20 -4.84 -6.91
C GLY A 97 10.51 -3.47 -7.06
N THR A 98 9.19 -3.41 -6.88
CA THR A 98 8.39 -2.19 -7.06
C THR A 98 8.65 -1.12 -6.00
N ASP A 99 9.16 -1.52 -4.82
CA ASP A 99 9.58 -0.60 -3.76
C ASP A 99 11.11 -0.48 -3.69
N LEU A 100 11.78 -1.59 -3.40
CA LEU A 100 13.24 -1.65 -3.17
C LEU A 100 14.08 -1.04 -4.31
N ILE A 101 13.75 -1.31 -5.57
CA ILE A 101 14.54 -0.76 -6.70
C ILE A 101 14.36 0.76 -6.81
N GLY A 102 13.21 1.30 -6.39
CA GLY A 102 13.01 2.74 -6.29
C GLY A 102 13.95 3.37 -5.27
N GLU A 103 14.01 2.79 -4.07
CA GLU A 103 14.90 3.28 -3.00
C GLU A 103 16.38 3.22 -3.37
N ILE A 104 16.79 2.17 -4.09
CA ILE A 104 18.18 2.05 -4.56
C ILE A 104 18.50 3.14 -5.59
N LYS A 105 17.57 3.44 -6.51
CA LYS A 105 17.72 4.52 -7.50
C LYS A 105 17.76 5.90 -6.87
N GLU A 106 17.01 6.09 -5.79
CA GLU A 106 16.94 7.33 -5.02
C GLU A 106 18.12 7.49 -4.05
N GLY A 107 18.96 6.47 -3.89
CA GLY A 107 20.11 6.47 -2.97
C GLY A 107 19.73 6.31 -1.49
N ILE A 108 18.48 5.92 -1.20
CA ILE A 108 17.99 5.66 0.16
C ILE A 108 18.49 4.32 0.69
N GLN A 109 18.69 3.36 -0.21
CA GLN A 109 19.29 2.06 0.08
C GLN A 109 20.50 1.85 -0.83
N ALA A 110 21.61 1.38 -0.27
CA ALA A 110 22.84 1.14 -1.01
C ALA A 110 23.40 -0.27 -0.70
N PRO A 111 22.63 -1.34 -1.00
CA PRO A 111 23.05 -2.70 -0.69
C PRO A 111 24.24 -3.12 -1.57
N ASP A 112 25.08 -4.00 -1.05
CA ASP A 112 26.15 -4.67 -1.81
C ASP A 112 25.67 -5.99 -2.42
N LEU A 113 24.62 -6.57 -1.87
CA LEU A 113 24.05 -7.83 -2.32
C LEU A 113 22.53 -7.77 -2.38
N LEU A 114 21.99 -8.10 -3.56
CA LEU A 114 20.58 -8.39 -3.74
C LEU A 114 20.36 -9.89 -3.91
N ILE A 115 19.43 -10.46 -3.16
CA ILE A 115 19.04 -11.87 -3.26
C ILE A 115 17.69 -11.94 -3.96
N ASN A 116 17.67 -12.34 -5.22
CA ASN A 116 16.43 -12.42 -5.99
C ASN A 116 15.70 -13.74 -5.71
N LEU A 117 14.56 -13.66 -5.02
CA LEU A 117 13.75 -14.83 -4.69
C LEU A 117 12.89 -15.33 -5.85
N LYS A 118 12.71 -14.54 -6.93
CA LYS A 118 11.85 -14.95 -8.07
C LYS A 118 12.28 -16.25 -8.76
N THR A 119 13.51 -16.71 -8.52
CA THR A 119 14.03 -17.98 -9.06
C THR A 119 13.85 -19.17 -8.14
N VAL A 120 13.34 -18.95 -6.92
CA VAL A 120 13.05 -19.99 -5.93
C VAL A 120 11.63 -20.50 -6.15
N PRO A 121 11.43 -21.83 -6.31
CA PRO A 121 10.09 -22.41 -6.47
C PRO A 121 9.28 -22.33 -5.18
N ASP A 122 7.98 -22.61 -5.27
CA ASP A 122 7.06 -22.80 -4.14
C ASP A 122 6.87 -21.59 -3.19
N LEU A 123 7.43 -20.43 -3.52
CA LEU A 123 7.15 -19.17 -2.82
C LEU A 123 6.01 -18.35 -3.44
N SER A 124 5.41 -18.83 -4.54
CA SER A 124 4.31 -18.15 -5.23
C SER A 124 3.10 -19.05 -5.38
N GLY A 125 1.93 -18.45 -5.42
CA GLY A 125 0.66 -19.16 -5.62
C GLY A 125 -0.16 -19.21 -4.35
N ILE A 126 -1.40 -19.67 -4.53
CA ILE A 126 -2.41 -19.73 -3.47
C ILE A 126 -2.83 -21.19 -3.37
N ARG A 127 -2.66 -21.77 -2.19
CA ARG A 127 -3.04 -23.17 -1.92
C ARG A 127 -4.19 -23.19 -0.93
N VAL A 128 -5.25 -23.91 -1.30
CA VAL A 128 -6.33 -24.24 -0.36
C VAL A 128 -5.88 -25.44 0.45
N THR A 129 -5.88 -25.30 1.77
CA THR A 129 -5.48 -26.34 2.72
C THR A 129 -6.62 -26.62 3.69
N SER A 130 -6.49 -27.67 4.51
CA SER A 130 -7.44 -27.95 5.59
C SER A 130 -7.50 -26.83 6.65
N ARG A 131 -6.41 -26.06 6.81
CA ARG A 131 -6.28 -24.96 7.77
C ARG A 131 -6.75 -23.60 7.24
N GLY A 132 -6.92 -23.49 5.92
CA GLY A 132 -7.38 -22.28 5.23
C GLY A 132 -6.59 -22.01 3.95
N LEU A 133 -6.32 -20.75 3.64
CA LEU A 133 -5.53 -20.39 2.46
C LEU A 133 -4.07 -20.13 2.84
N GLU A 134 -3.16 -20.75 2.11
CA GLU A 134 -1.74 -20.42 2.18
C GLU A 134 -1.36 -19.63 0.91
N ILE A 135 -0.85 -18.42 1.11
CA ILE A 135 -0.50 -17.48 0.05
C ILE A 135 1.02 -17.31 0.09
N GLY A 136 1.71 -17.82 -0.92
CA GLY A 136 3.17 -17.66 -1.00
C GLY A 136 3.56 -16.17 -1.11
N ALA A 137 4.68 -15.79 -0.49
CA ALA A 137 5.17 -14.42 -0.41
C ALA A 137 5.41 -13.76 -1.78
N LEU A 138 5.75 -14.55 -2.81
CA LEU A 138 5.95 -14.12 -4.19
C LEU A 138 4.68 -14.15 -5.04
N THR A 139 3.53 -14.52 -4.48
CA THR A 139 2.23 -14.39 -5.15
C THR A 139 2.05 -12.94 -5.59
N LYS A 140 1.68 -12.72 -6.86
CA LYS A 140 1.48 -11.36 -7.36
C LYS A 140 0.20 -10.79 -6.80
N LEU A 141 0.15 -9.47 -6.67
CA LEU A 141 -1.06 -8.81 -6.20
C LEU A 141 -2.24 -9.07 -7.15
N VAL A 142 -2.01 -9.09 -8.47
CA VAL A 142 -3.07 -9.40 -9.45
C VAL A 142 -3.67 -10.79 -9.24
N ASP A 143 -2.84 -11.79 -8.92
CA ASP A 143 -3.28 -13.17 -8.70
C ASP A 143 -4.20 -13.29 -7.47
N LEU A 144 -3.97 -12.48 -6.42
CA LEU A 144 -4.88 -12.42 -5.27
C LEU A 144 -6.29 -11.99 -5.67
N LYS A 145 -6.40 -10.98 -6.54
CA LYS A 145 -7.69 -10.42 -6.97
C LYS A 145 -8.48 -11.43 -7.81
N GLU A 146 -7.78 -12.22 -8.62
CA GLU A 146 -8.37 -13.12 -9.61
C GLU A 146 -8.65 -14.52 -9.04
N HIS A 147 -8.12 -14.85 -7.85
CA HIS A 147 -8.28 -16.17 -7.26
C HIS A 147 -9.72 -16.43 -6.78
N PRO A 148 -10.39 -17.52 -7.23
CA PRO A 148 -11.80 -17.78 -6.91
C PRO A 148 -12.12 -17.85 -5.42
N SER A 149 -11.29 -18.53 -4.62
CA SER A 149 -11.51 -18.62 -3.17
C SER A 149 -11.33 -17.28 -2.45
N ILE A 150 -10.49 -16.39 -2.98
CA ILE A 150 -10.32 -15.04 -2.40
C ILE A 150 -11.54 -14.19 -2.74
N ALA A 151 -12.03 -14.28 -3.97
CA ALA A 151 -13.23 -13.57 -4.41
C ALA A 151 -14.49 -14.01 -3.65
N ALA A 152 -14.62 -15.30 -3.35
CA ALA A 152 -15.75 -15.83 -2.61
C ALA A 152 -15.68 -15.49 -1.11
N ASP A 153 -14.54 -15.76 -0.47
CA ASP A 153 -14.48 -15.81 1.00
C ASP A 153 -13.80 -14.58 1.63
N TYR A 154 -13.10 -13.75 0.84
CA TYR A 154 -12.31 -12.61 1.35
C TYR A 154 -12.52 -11.31 0.54
N PRO A 155 -13.76 -10.80 0.45
CA PRO A 155 -14.11 -9.67 -0.44
C PRO A 155 -13.37 -8.36 -0.11
N ALA A 156 -13.06 -8.10 1.16
CA ALA A 156 -12.23 -6.95 1.54
C ALA A 156 -10.82 -7.00 0.91
N LEU A 157 -10.25 -8.20 0.73
CA LEU A 157 -8.92 -8.35 0.11
C LEU A 157 -8.98 -8.03 -1.39
N VAL A 158 -10.01 -8.50 -2.10
CA VAL A 158 -10.26 -8.16 -3.51
C VAL A 158 -10.37 -6.65 -3.70
N THR A 159 -11.18 -6.00 -2.86
CA THR A 159 -11.38 -4.54 -2.90
C THR A 159 -10.06 -3.80 -2.73
N THR A 160 -9.28 -4.21 -1.73
CA THR A 160 -8.00 -3.60 -1.38
C THR A 160 -6.98 -3.74 -2.49
N VAL A 161 -6.82 -4.96 -3.02
CA VAL A 161 -5.93 -5.21 -4.15
C VAL A 161 -6.35 -4.37 -5.36
N GLY A 162 -7.65 -4.27 -5.65
CA GLY A 162 -8.18 -3.43 -6.73
C GLY A 162 -7.80 -1.95 -6.62
N LYS A 163 -7.65 -1.44 -5.39
CA LYS A 163 -7.26 -0.06 -5.10
C LYS A 163 -5.74 0.14 -5.00
N THR A 164 -4.96 -0.94 -4.94
CA THR A 164 -3.51 -0.89 -4.72
C THR A 164 -2.77 -0.42 -5.96
N ALA A 165 -2.20 0.79 -5.93
CA ALA A 165 -1.32 1.31 -6.99
C ALA A 165 -1.92 1.18 -8.41
N THR A 166 -1.07 0.93 -9.41
CA THR A 166 -1.46 0.75 -10.82
C THR A 166 -1.48 -0.74 -11.21
N PRO A 167 -2.18 -1.13 -12.31
CA PRO A 167 -2.14 -2.49 -12.81
C PRO A 167 -0.70 -3.03 -13.04
N GLN A 168 0.20 -2.20 -13.54
CA GLN A 168 1.60 -2.56 -13.81
C GLN A 168 2.35 -2.86 -12.52
N ILE A 169 2.10 -2.07 -11.46
CA ILE A 169 2.67 -2.33 -10.14
C ILE A 169 2.07 -3.63 -9.59
N ARG A 170 0.77 -3.89 -9.73
CA ARG A 170 0.14 -5.13 -9.24
C ARG A 170 0.61 -6.40 -9.96
N ASN A 171 0.96 -6.29 -11.25
CA ASN A 171 1.47 -7.42 -12.04
C ASN A 171 2.90 -7.84 -11.65
N ASN A 172 3.65 -6.96 -10.97
CA ASN A 172 5.02 -7.21 -10.53
C ASN A 172 5.17 -7.28 -9.01
N GLY A 173 4.37 -6.51 -8.29
CA GLY A 173 4.32 -6.47 -6.84
C GLY A 173 3.85 -7.81 -6.28
N THR A 174 4.48 -8.21 -5.18
CA THR A 174 4.26 -9.49 -4.51
C THR A 174 3.64 -9.27 -3.14
N VAL A 175 2.94 -10.25 -2.59
CA VAL A 175 2.32 -10.16 -1.25
C VAL A 175 3.35 -9.83 -0.17
N GLY A 176 4.42 -10.63 -0.04
CA GLY A 176 5.48 -10.38 0.95
C GLY A 176 6.14 -9.02 0.74
N GLY A 177 6.41 -8.66 -0.52
CA GLY A 177 6.92 -7.33 -0.86
C GLY A 177 5.99 -6.16 -0.53
N ASN A 178 4.67 -6.36 -0.49
CA ASN A 178 3.70 -5.35 -0.04
C ASN A 178 3.66 -5.26 1.49
N ILE A 179 3.80 -6.38 2.19
CA ILE A 179 3.86 -6.43 3.66
C ILE A 179 5.16 -5.78 4.16
N CYS A 180 6.31 -6.09 3.55
CA CYS A 180 7.63 -5.57 3.94
C CYS A 180 8.00 -4.24 3.26
N GLN A 181 7.05 -3.51 2.67
CA GLN A 181 7.38 -2.26 1.97
C GLN A 181 7.69 -1.13 2.96
N ARG A 182 8.56 -0.21 2.56
CA ARG A 182 9.04 0.85 3.46
C ARG A 182 8.17 2.11 3.44
N PRO A 183 8.18 2.92 4.52
CA PRO A 183 7.37 4.13 4.63
C PRO A 183 7.55 5.14 3.48
N ARG A 184 6.54 5.98 3.25
CA ARG A 184 6.54 7.00 2.18
C ARG A 184 6.78 8.43 2.68
N CYS A 185 7.22 8.59 3.93
CA CYS A 185 7.58 9.89 4.51
C CYS A 185 8.55 10.63 3.57
N TRP A 186 8.22 11.88 3.21
CA TRP A 186 9.00 12.71 2.30
C TRP A 186 10.44 12.97 2.80
N TYR A 187 10.66 13.01 4.12
CA TYR A 187 12.00 13.15 4.71
C TYR A 187 12.79 11.85 4.65
N TYR A 188 12.12 10.71 4.85
CA TYR A 188 12.75 9.41 4.72
C TYR A 188 13.12 9.12 3.24
N ARG A 189 12.19 9.35 2.32
CA ARG A 189 12.35 9.11 0.86
C ARG A 189 13.21 10.13 0.13
N ASN A 190 13.64 11.20 0.80
CA ASN A 190 14.57 12.15 0.22
C ASN A 190 15.97 11.96 0.81
N LYS A 191 16.96 11.66 -0.05
CA LYS A 191 18.35 11.37 0.34
C LYS A 191 19.04 12.52 1.07
N ASP A 192 18.59 13.76 0.88
CA ASP A 192 19.24 14.95 1.43
C ASP A 192 18.92 15.17 2.92
N TYR A 193 17.90 14.47 3.45
CA TYR A 193 17.59 14.48 4.87
C TYR A 193 18.26 13.30 5.58
N HIS A 194 18.86 13.53 6.74
CA HIS A 194 19.37 12.48 7.61
C HIS A 194 18.45 12.32 8.83
N CYS A 195 17.30 11.66 8.64
CA CYS A 195 16.28 11.50 9.68
C CYS A 195 16.59 10.32 10.63
N LEU A 196 15.86 10.21 11.74
CA LEU A 196 15.97 9.10 12.71
C LEU A 196 16.07 7.72 12.05
N LYS A 197 15.20 7.44 11.08
CA LYS A 197 15.14 6.15 10.40
C LYS A 197 16.32 5.86 9.46
N LYS A 198 17.15 6.87 9.20
CA LYS A 198 18.41 6.76 8.46
C LYS A 198 19.64 6.87 9.37
N GLY A 199 19.44 6.87 10.69
CA GLY A 199 20.51 6.99 11.69
C GLY A 199 20.87 8.44 12.05
N GLY A 200 20.04 9.41 11.70
CA GLY A 200 20.17 10.78 12.20
C GLY A 200 19.44 10.98 13.52
N ASP A 201 19.42 12.23 14.00
CA ASP A 201 18.97 12.53 15.37
C ASP A 201 17.58 13.18 15.43
N LEU A 202 16.96 13.47 14.27
CA LEU A 202 15.72 14.25 14.20
C LEU A 202 14.63 13.57 13.37
N CYS A 203 13.40 13.58 13.88
CA CYS A 203 12.20 13.40 13.08
C CYS A 203 11.77 14.73 12.47
N TYR A 204 12.21 15.02 11.25
CA TYR A 204 11.86 16.27 10.55
C TYR A 204 10.35 16.46 10.35
N ALA A 205 9.56 15.38 10.34
CA ALA A 205 8.10 15.46 10.26
C ALA A 205 7.46 16.08 11.50
N ARG A 206 8.12 16.08 12.67
CA ARG A 206 7.51 16.63 13.89
C ARG A 206 7.14 18.11 13.71
N GLU A 207 8.11 18.91 13.27
CA GLU A 207 7.99 20.36 13.12
C GLU A 207 7.83 20.82 11.66
N GLY A 208 8.14 19.94 10.71
CA GLY A 208 8.04 20.19 9.28
C GLY A 208 6.64 19.95 8.72
N GLU A 209 6.58 19.56 7.44
CA GLU A 209 5.37 19.15 6.75
C GLU A 209 4.91 17.78 7.24
N ASN A 210 3.71 17.71 7.80
CA ASN A 210 3.21 16.48 8.42
C ASN A 210 1.79 16.07 8.06
N GLU A 211 1.22 16.71 7.04
CA GLU A 211 -0.14 16.47 6.54
C GLU A 211 -0.51 14.98 6.37
N PHE A 212 0.42 14.15 5.86
CA PHE A 212 0.15 12.72 5.63
C PHE A 212 0.71 11.78 6.70
N HIS A 213 1.30 12.30 7.78
CA HIS A 213 2.01 11.51 8.79
C HIS A 213 1.07 10.84 9.81
N ALA A 214 1.65 10.05 10.70
CA ALA A 214 0.92 9.31 11.72
C ALA A 214 0.22 10.23 12.73
N ILE A 215 -0.91 9.74 13.25
CA ILE A 215 -1.67 10.33 14.36
C ILE A 215 -1.82 9.35 15.53
N PHE A 216 -1.30 8.13 15.42
CA PHE A 216 -1.14 7.16 16.51
C PHE A 216 0.29 6.66 16.53
N ASP A 217 0.77 6.20 17.69
CA ASP A 217 2.11 5.61 17.90
C ASP A 217 3.23 6.43 17.26
N ASN A 218 3.17 7.74 17.45
CA ASN A 218 3.97 8.70 16.71
C ASN A 218 4.86 9.53 17.64
N ALA A 219 5.32 9.01 18.78
CA ALA A 219 6.12 9.76 19.75
C ALA A 219 7.61 9.86 19.33
N THR A 220 8.16 8.80 18.75
CA THR A 220 9.55 8.76 18.25
C THR A 220 9.61 9.14 16.77
N CYS A 221 8.81 8.50 15.91
CA CYS A 221 8.84 8.73 14.47
C CYS A 221 7.43 8.80 13.87
N ASN A 222 7.18 9.79 13.02
CA ASN A 222 5.84 10.06 12.50
C ASN A 222 5.51 9.35 11.17
N ILE A 223 6.30 8.34 10.78
CA ILE A 223 6.04 7.55 9.57
C ILE A 223 4.68 6.84 9.65
N ILE A 224 4.14 6.46 8.49
CA ILE A 224 3.00 5.54 8.41
C ILE A 224 3.40 4.27 7.68
N HIS A 225 2.83 3.13 8.09
CA HIS A 225 2.91 1.92 7.28
C HIS A 225 2.04 2.08 6.02
N PRO A 226 2.58 1.93 4.80
CA PRO A 226 1.83 2.22 3.59
C PRO A 226 1.11 0.98 3.01
N SER A 227 1.27 -0.21 3.62
CA SER A 227 0.55 -1.40 3.17
C SER A 227 -0.93 -1.27 3.47
N ASN A 228 -1.73 -1.39 2.41
CA ASN A 228 -3.18 -1.56 2.51
C ASN A 228 -3.60 -3.03 2.63
N LEU A 229 -2.76 -4.00 2.26
CA LEU A 229 -3.06 -5.43 2.42
C LEU A 229 -2.91 -5.88 3.88
N ALA A 230 -1.86 -5.43 4.57
CA ALA A 230 -1.59 -5.76 5.97
C ALA A 230 -2.80 -5.60 6.90
N PRO A 231 -3.48 -4.43 6.97
CA PRO A 231 -4.63 -4.25 7.85
C PRO A 231 -5.79 -5.20 7.51
N VAL A 232 -5.94 -5.57 6.24
CA VAL A 232 -7.01 -6.47 5.80
C VAL A 232 -6.68 -7.91 6.18
N PHE A 233 -5.44 -8.34 6.00
CA PHE A 233 -4.99 -9.64 6.46
C PHE A 233 -5.11 -9.78 8.00
N ILE A 234 -4.71 -8.76 8.76
CA ILE A 234 -4.89 -8.74 10.23
C ILE A 234 -6.37 -8.83 10.62
N ALA A 235 -7.26 -8.12 9.90
CA ALA A 235 -8.70 -8.20 10.14
C ALA A 235 -9.28 -9.60 9.87
N TYR A 236 -8.65 -10.40 9.00
CA TYR A 236 -8.99 -11.81 8.80
C TYR A 236 -8.29 -12.77 9.77
N GLY A 237 -7.44 -12.27 10.68
CA GLY A 237 -6.65 -13.11 11.59
C GLY A 237 -5.56 -13.90 10.86
N ALA A 238 -4.92 -13.27 9.88
CA ALA A 238 -3.82 -13.89 9.15
C ALA A 238 -2.63 -14.15 10.06
N GLN A 239 -1.92 -15.23 9.76
CA GLN A 239 -0.58 -15.50 10.28
C GLN A 239 0.45 -15.26 9.17
N VAL A 240 1.66 -14.92 9.57
CA VAL A 240 2.83 -14.84 8.68
C VAL A 240 3.73 -16.04 8.93
N GLU A 241 4.25 -16.61 7.85
CA GLU A 241 5.25 -17.65 7.88
C GLU A 241 6.61 -17.05 7.53
N VAL A 242 7.58 -17.27 8.42
CA VAL A 242 8.96 -16.84 8.26
C VAL A 242 9.84 -18.08 8.32
N MET A 243 10.88 -18.11 7.48
CA MET A 243 11.86 -19.19 7.46
C MET A 243 13.29 -18.65 7.57
N ASP A 244 14.11 -19.35 8.34
CA ASP A 244 15.56 -19.22 8.43
C ASP A 244 16.25 -20.60 8.34
N LYS A 245 17.53 -20.64 8.68
CA LYS A 245 18.33 -21.88 8.70
C LYS A 245 17.90 -22.85 9.81
N GLU A 246 17.32 -22.34 10.90
CA GLU A 246 16.83 -23.17 12.01
C GLU A 246 15.47 -23.79 11.65
N GLY A 247 14.69 -23.13 10.81
CA GLY A 247 13.54 -23.72 10.15
C GLY A 247 12.41 -22.73 9.99
N LYS A 248 11.19 -23.26 10.08
CA LYS A 248 9.96 -22.53 9.78
C LYS A 248 9.26 -22.12 11.08
N GLN A 249 8.91 -20.85 11.17
CA GLN A 249 8.11 -20.30 12.25
C GLN A 249 6.84 -19.63 11.70
N THR A 250 5.81 -19.59 12.53
CA THR A 250 4.54 -18.96 12.20
C THR A 250 4.05 -18.17 13.40
N LEU A 251 3.60 -16.94 13.15
CA LEU A 251 3.12 -16.01 14.15
C LEU A 251 1.95 -15.18 13.60
N PRO A 252 1.11 -14.58 14.47
CA PRO A 252 0.11 -13.61 14.03
C PRO A 252 0.73 -12.51 13.17
N LEU A 253 0.03 -12.07 12.11
CA LEU A 253 0.56 -11.03 11.24
C LEU A 253 0.62 -9.67 11.95
N GLU A 254 -0.24 -9.42 12.94
CA GLU A 254 -0.16 -8.21 13.77
C GLU A 254 1.20 -8.10 14.48
N ASP A 255 1.76 -9.21 14.95
CA ASP A 255 3.05 -9.28 15.66
C ASP A 255 4.26 -9.19 14.72
N PHE A 256 4.03 -9.13 13.41
CA PHE A 256 5.10 -9.00 12.42
C PHE A 256 5.69 -7.59 12.39
N PHE A 257 4.88 -6.57 12.66
CA PHE A 257 5.26 -5.16 12.50
C PHE A 257 5.87 -4.61 13.78
N VAL A 258 6.98 -3.89 13.64
CA VAL A 258 7.70 -3.30 14.78
C VAL A 258 7.45 -1.80 14.81
N SER A 259 7.04 -1.31 15.97
CA SER A 259 6.82 0.12 16.20
C SER A 259 8.15 0.86 16.33
N PRO A 260 8.27 2.11 15.84
CA PRO A 260 9.46 2.92 16.09
C PRO A 260 9.68 3.26 17.56
N GLU A 261 8.68 3.08 18.43
CA GLU A 261 8.82 3.20 19.88
C GLU A 261 9.59 2.01 20.49
N GLU A 262 9.60 0.87 19.80
CA GLU A 262 10.35 -0.33 20.18
C GLU A 262 11.73 -0.34 19.49
N ASP A 263 11.74 -0.24 18.16
CA ASP A 263 12.97 -0.13 17.37
C ASP A 263 12.75 0.74 16.13
N ILE A 264 13.41 1.90 16.11
CA ILE A 264 13.36 2.86 15.01
C ILE A 264 14.05 2.36 13.73
N SER A 265 14.98 1.42 13.85
CA SER A 265 15.83 0.95 12.74
C SER A 265 15.10 0.00 11.78
N VAL A 266 14.09 -0.70 12.27
CA VAL A 266 13.31 -1.70 11.51
C VAL A 266 11.84 -1.30 11.37
N GLU A 267 11.09 -2.04 10.56
CA GLU A 267 9.62 -1.91 10.45
C GLU A 267 8.90 -3.25 10.68
N ASN A 268 9.67 -4.33 10.82
CA ASN A 268 9.18 -5.68 11.03
C ASN A 268 10.24 -6.53 11.75
N MET A 269 9.79 -7.64 12.31
CA MET A 269 10.58 -8.55 13.14
C MET A 269 11.57 -9.45 12.38
N LEU A 270 11.71 -9.30 11.05
CA LEU A 270 12.61 -10.16 10.28
C LEU A 270 14.06 -9.91 10.69
N GLU A 271 14.66 -10.91 11.30
CA GLU A 271 16.07 -10.91 11.61
C GLU A 271 16.93 -11.10 10.34
N PRO A 272 18.21 -10.73 10.40
CA PRO A 272 19.15 -11.06 9.34
C PRO A 272 19.12 -12.54 8.94
N GLY A 273 18.86 -12.79 7.65
CA GLY A 273 18.79 -14.15 7.11
C GLY A 273 17.40 -14.76 7.11
N GLN A 274 16.41 -14.15 7.76
CA GLN A 274 15.01 -14.58 7.71
C GLN A 274 14.32 -14.10 6.43
N VAL A 275 13.40 -14.93 5.95
CA VAL A 275 12.59 -14.67 4.76
C VAL A 275 11.12 -14.91 5.10
N LEU A 276 10.26 -13.93 4.82
CA LEU A 276 8.82 -14.14 4.78
C LEU A 276 8.48 -15.06 3.60
N THR A 277 7.96 -16.25 3.87
CA THR A 277 7.68 -17.30 2.86
C THR A 277 6.21 -17.36 2.48
N ALA A 278 5.30 -17.13 3.42
CA ALA A 278 3.87 -17.18 3.17
C ALA A 278 3.04 -16.31 4.13
N ILE A 279 1.81 -16.01 3.71
CA ILE A 279 0.72 -15.51 4.55
C ILE A 279 -0.33 -16.60 4.63
N ILE A 280 -0.77 -16.94 5.84
CA ILE A 280 -1.74 -18.00 6.11
C ILE A 280 -3.04 -17.37 6.59
N LEU A 281 -4.11 -17.55 5.84
CA LEU A 281 -5.45 -17.13 6.24
C LEU A 281 -6.24 -18.31 6.81
N PRO A 282 -7.01 -18.11 7.89
CA PRO A 282 -7.86 -19.15 8.46
C PRO A 282 -8.97 -19.56 7.48
N LYS A 283 -9.50 -20.77 7.62
CA LYS A 283 -10.47 -21.35 6.66
C LYS A 283 -11.73 -20.52 6.40
N GLY A 284 -12.06 -20.40 5.11
CA GLY A 284 -13.05 -19.50 4.53
C GLY A 284 -14.52 -19.72 4.90
N SER A 285 -14.95 -20.95 5.18
CA SER A 285 -16.37 -21.31 5.35
C SER A 285 -17.06 -20.71 6.58
N ALA A 286 -16.32 -20.02 7.45
CA ALA A 286 -16.85 -19.25 8.57
C ALA A 286 -16.62 -17.75 8.41
N ASN A 287 -16.04 -17.28 7.30
CA ASN A 287 -15.38 -15.99 7.21
C ASN A 287 -16.27 -14.81 7.57
N PRO A 288 -15.67 -13.81 8.23
CA PRO A 288 -16.42 -12.63 8.60
C PRO A 288 -16.91 -11.90 7.35
N ILE A 289 -18.13 -11.37 7.42
CA ILE A 289 -18.55 -10.33 6.50
C ILE A 289 -17.63 -9.13 6.70
N SER A 290 -17.13 -8.54 5.62
CA SER A 290 -16.03 -7.59 5.73
C SER A 290 -16.05 -6.54 4.63
N ALA A 291 -15.45 -5.39 4.94
CA ALA A 291 -15.21 -4.34 3.98
C ALA A 291 -13.95 -3.55 4.32
N TYR A 292 -13.31 -3.02 3.27
CA TYR A 292 -12.19 -2.10 3.38
C TYR A 292 -12.51 -0.78 2.67
N VAL A 293 -12.41 0.31 3.43
CA VAL A 293 -12.62 1.67 2.94
C VAL A 293 -11.36 2.49 3.21
N GLU A 294 -10.92 3.24 2.21
CA GLU A 294 -9.81 4.18 2.31
C GLU A 294 -10.22 5.53 1.74
N ALA A 295 -9.66 6.59 2.32
CA ALA A 295 -9.72 7.94 1.80
C ALA A 295 -8.39 8.27 1.11
N ARG A 296 -8.48 8.95 -0.04
CA ARG A 296 -7.36 9.38 -0.89
C ARG A 296 -7.69 10.73 -1.48
N GLU A 297 -6.67 11.51 -1.83
CA GLU A 297 -6.89 12.77 -2.53
C GLU A 297 -7.31 12.54 -3.98
N LYS A 298 -6.76 11.49 -4.60
CA LYS A 298 -7.08 11.10 -5.98
C LYS A 298 -7.85 9.79 -6.02
N GLN A 299 -8.68 9.64 -7.05
CA GLN A 299 -9.48 8.42 -7.24
C GLN A 299 -8.63 7.18 -7.49
N SER A 300 -7.44 7.32 -8.08
CA SER A 300 -6.55 6.21 -8.44
C SER A 300 -5.09 6.67 -8.44
N TYR A 301 -4.18 5.70 -8.36
CA TYR A 301 -2.73 5.90 -8.26
C TYR A 301 -2.33 6.90 -7.17
N ASP A 302 -2.82 6.64 -5.97
CA ASP A 302 -2.60 7.45 -4.80
C ASP A 302 -2.52 6.58 -3.55
N TRP A 303 -1.83 7.08 -2.53
CA TRP A 303 -1.71 6.40 -1.24
C TRP A 303 -2.92 6.74 -0.37
N ALA A 304 -3.26 5.82 0.54
CA ALA A 304 -4.30 6.09 1.54
C ALA A 304 -3.85 7.21 2.47
N VAL A 305 -4.70 8.21 2.68
CA VAL A 305 -4.55 9.22 3.72
C VAL A 305 -4.96 8.64 5.08
N CYS A 306 -6.03 7.85 5.08
CA CYS A 306 -6.43 6.94 6.14
C CYS A 306 -7.30 5.82 5.54
N GLY A 307 -7.46 4.72 6.28
CA GLY A 307 -8.39 3.66 5.92
C GLY A 307 -8.81 2.83 7.12
N ALA A 308 -9.84 2.03 6.94
CA ALA A 308 -10.38 1.14 7.94
C ALA A 308 -10.84 -0.17 7.28
N THR A 309 -10.51 -1.29 7.92
CA THR A 309 -11.09 -2.59 7.64
C THR A 309 -12.00 -2.96 8.80
N ALA A 310 -13.22 -3.37 8.50
CA ALA A 310 -14.14 -3.95 9.46
C ALA A 310 -14.49 -5.36 9.02
N ALA A 311 -14.39 -6.32 9.94
CA ALA A 311 -14.72 -7.73 9.72
C ALA A 311 -15.57 -8.25 10.89
N PHE A 312 -16.72 -8.83 10.60
CA PHE A 312 -17.66 -9.32 11.63
C PHE A 312 -18.06 -10.76 11.39
N ARG A 313 -18.06 -11.57 12.45
CA ARG A 313 -18.85 -12.80 12.49
C ARG A 313 -20.15 -12.49 13.23
N MET A 314 -21.28 -12.78 12.58
CA MET A 314 -22.60 -12.48 13.11
C MET A 314 -23.25 -13.71 13.72
N ASP A 315 -23.97 -13.53 14.81
CA ASP A 315 -24.96 -14.47 15.33
C ASP A 315 -26.35 -13.82 15.21
N GLY A 316 -27.04 -14.17 14.12
CA GLY A 316 -28.27 -13.48 13.70
C GLY A 316 -28.04 -11.98 13.47
N LYS A 317 -28.56 -11.14 14.36
CA LYS A 317 -28.42 -9.67 14.31
C LYS A 317 -27.34 -9.11 15.24
N LYS A 318 -26.68 -9.97 16.02
CA LYS A 318 -25.65 -9.59 16.98
C LYS A 318 -24.27 -9.89 16.44
N VAL A 319 -23.28 -9.09 16.81
CA VAL A 319 -21.88 -9.35 16.49
C VAL A 319 -21.37 -10.41 17.47
N ARG A 320 -20.92 -11.55 16.95
CA ARG A 320 -20.23 -12.58 17.75
C ARG A 320 -18.76 -12.22 17.94
N GLU A 321 -18.11 -11.86 16.84
CA GLU A 321 -16.70 -11.41 16.80
C GLU A 321 -16.62 -10.20 15.88
N ALA A 322 -15.84 -9.20 16.29
CA ALA A 322 -15.44 -8.07 15.46
C ALA A 322 -13.92 -8.08 15.32
N ARG A 323 -13.43 -7.65 14.15
CA ARG A 323 -12.06 -7.19 13.97
C ARG A 323 -12.08 -5.85 13.25
N ILE A 324 -11.46 -4.85 13.86
CA ILE A 324 -11.38 -3.49 13.31
C ILE A 324 -9.92 -3.09 13.24
N VAL A 325 -9.46 -2.73 12.05
CA VAL A 325 -8.06 -2.36 11.82
C VAL A 325 -7.99 -1.05 11.05
N LEU A 326 -7.34 -0.05 11.62
CA LEU A 326 -7.08 1.24 10.97
C LEU A 326 -5.74 1.19 10.21
N SER A 327 -5.68 1.90 9.09
CA SER A 327 -4.53 1.89 8.18
C SER A 327 -4.12 3.30 7.77
N ALA A 328 -2.84 3.49 7.45
CA ALA A 328 -2.26 4.79 7.05
C ALA A 328 -2.38 5.91 8.11
N VAL A 329 -2.47 5.51 9.38
CA VAL A 329 -2.63 6.42 10.53
C VAL A 329 -1.56 6.24 11.61
N ALA A 330 -0.74 5.19 11.52
CA ALA A 330 0.35 4.89 12.45
C ALA A 330 1.52 4.20 11.73
N PRO A 331 2.70 4.10 12.36
CA PRO A 331 3.85 3.36 11.84
C PRO A 331 3.60 1.87 11.58
N THR A 332 2.58 1.28 12.23
CA THR A 332 2.11 -0.10 12.04
C THR A 332 0.59 -0.11 11.76
N PRO A 333 0.00 -1.19 11.22
CA PRO A 333 -1.46 -1.34 11.18
C PRO A 333 -2.05 -1.37 12.59
N VAL A 334 -3.09 -0.56 12.86
CA VAL A 334 -3.64 -0.41 14.22
C VAL A 334 -4.90 -1.24 14.39
N ARG A 335 -4.80 -2.39 15.08
CA ARG A 335 -5.98 -3.16 15.49
C ARG A 335 -6.62 -2.49 16.71
N ARG A 336 -7.94 -2.33 16.68
CA ARG A 336 -8.72 -1.61 17.70
C ARG A 336 -9.56 -2.57 18.52
N GLU A 337 -8.93 -3.27 19.46
CA GLU A 337 -9.59 -4.26 20.33
C GLU A 337 -10.67 -3.63 21.22
N ASP A 338 -10.45 -2.39 21.66
CA ASP A 338 -11.44 -1.58 22.39
C ASP A 338 -12.75 -1.42 21.62
N LEU A 339 -12.67 -1.17 20.30
CA LEU A 339 -13.84 -1.06 19.43
C LEU A 339 -14.48 -2.43 19.15
N GLU A 340 -13.67 -3.49 19.10
CA GLU A 340 -14.16 -4.86 18.95
C GLU A 340 -15.03 -5.26 20.16
N GLU A 341 -14.55 -4.97 21.38
CA GLU A 341 -15.28 -5.16 22.64
C GLU A 341 -16.57 -4.31 22.69
N MET A 342 -16.51 -3.07 22.20
CA MET A 342 -17.69 -2.20 22.05
C MET A 342 -18.78 -2.81 21.17
N MET A 343 -18.46 -3.70 20.24
CA MET A 343 -19.44 -4.29 19.32
C MET A 343 -19.85 -5.71 19.71
N ALA A 344 -18.99 -6.47 20.39
CA ALA A 344 -19.24 -7.85 20.78
C ALA A 344 -20.55 -8.03 21.56
N GLY A 345 -21.32 -9.06 21.19
CA GLY A 345 -22.63 -9.41 21.76
C GLY A 345 -23.78 -8.45 21.44
N ARG A 346 -23.52 -7.34 20.74
CA ARG A 346 -24.50 -6.26 20.50
C ARG A 346 -25.03 -6.27 19.07
N ARG A 347 -26.23 -5.71 18.91
CA ARG A 347 -26.78 -5.42 17.58
C ARG A 347 -26.17 -4.13 17.07
N VAL A 348 -25.76 -4.11 15.81
CA VAL A 348 -25.18 -2.90 15.19
C VAL A 348 -26.29 -1.91 14.78
N THR A 349 -26.56 -0.95 15.65
CA THR A 349 -27.43 0.22 15.45
C THR A 349 -26.62 1.43 14.98
N ASP A 350 -27.28 2.48 14.46
CA ASP A 350 -26.59 3.71 14.07
C ASP A 350 -25.93 4.40 15.28
N ASP A 351 -26.61 4.45 16.44
CA ASP A 351 -26.02 5.00 17.67
C ASP A 351 -24.75 4.26 18.10
N LEU A 352 -24.72 2.93 17.96
CA LEU A 352 -23.53 2.14 18.28
C LEU A 352 -22.40 2.44 17.29
N ILE A 353 -22.71 2.56 15.99
CA ILE A 353 -21.71 2.93 14.97
C ILE A 353 -21.13 4.31 15.30
N ASP A 354 -21.96 5.27 15.69
CA ASP A 354 -21.50 6.62 16.02
C ASP A 354 -20.62 6.64 17.26
N ALA A 355 -20.98 5.88 18.31
CA ALA A 355 -20.15 5.71 19.50
C ALA A 355 -18.80 5.06 19.18
N VAL A 356 -18.79 3.98 18.40
CA VAL A 356 -17.56 3.29 17.94
C VAL A 356 -16.68 4.24 17.13
N CYS A 357 -17.27 4.99 16.19
CA CYS A 357 -16.51 5.93 15.37
C CYS A 357 -15.88 7.02 16.23
N LYS A 358 -16.64 7.62 17.16
CA LYS A 358 -16.10 8.63 18.07
C LYS A 358 -14.92 8.09 18.89
N THR A 359 -15.09 6.90 19.48
CA THR A 359 -14.06 6.24 20.31
C THR A 359 -12.79 5.94 19.51
N ALA A 360 -12.92 5.60 18.22
CA ALA A 360 -11.82 5.23 17.32
C ALA A 360 -10.73 6.31 17.13
N VAL A 361 -10.91 7.51 17.66
CA VAL A 361 -9.97 8.63 17.53
C VAL A 361 -9.70 9.35 18.86
N GLU A 362 -10.24 8.86 19.99
CA GLU A 362 -10.12 9.54 21.28
C GLU A 362 -8.68 9.57 21.81
N ASP A 363 -7.90 8.55 21.48
CA ASP A 363 -6.49 8.36 21.86
C ASP A 363 -5.50 8.86 20.80
N ALA A 364 -5.98 9.49 19.72
CA ALA A 364 -5.12 10.00 18.66
C ALA A 364 -4.32 11.24 19.08
N THR A 365 -3.07 11.30 18.65
CA THR A 365 -2.11 12.39 18.86
C THR A 365 -1.73 13.05 17.52
N PRO A 366 -2.65 13.82 16.88
CA PRO A 366 -2.36 14.45 15.60
C PRO A 366 -1.26 15.51 15.72
N LEU A 367 -0.57 15.72 14.59
CA LEU A 367 0.39 16.79 14.39
C LEU A 367 -0.32 18.03 13.81
N ARG A 368 0.44 19.13 13.67
CA ARG A 368 -0.04 20.45 13.24
C ARG A 368 -0.98 20.38 12.04
N ASP A 369 -0.60 19.65 10.99
CA ASP A 369 -1.26 19.72 9.68
C ASP A 369 -2.15 18.51 9.38
N ASN A 370 -2.28 17.55 10.29
CA ASN A 370 -2.97 16.27 10.02
C ASN A 370 -4.17 15.96 10.92
N ALA A 371 -4.62 16.91 11.75
CA ALA A 371 -5.81 16.76 12.59
C ALA A 371 -7.10 16.48 11.81
N TYR A 372 -7.16 16.84 10.51
CA TYR A 372 -8.28 16.51 9.64
C TYR A 372 -8.51 14.99 9.51
N LYS A 373 -7.47 14.17 9.74
CA LYS A 373 -7.58 12.70 9.73
C LYS A 373 -8.55 12.18 10.79
N LEU A 374 -8.75 12.88 11.91
CA LEU A 374 -9.69 12.47 12.96
C LEU A 374 -11.12 12.36 12.42
N ILE A 375 -11.54 13.34 11.61
CA ILE A 375 -12.89 13.34 10.98
C ILE A 375 -12.95 12.29 9.88
N LEU A 376 -11.89 12.17 9.07
CA LEU A 376 -11.85 11.19 7.98
C LEU A 376 -11.90 9.75 8.49
N ILE A 377 -11.19 9.41 9.56
CA ILE A 377 -11.18 8.07 10.16
C ILE A 377 -12.59 7.67 10.60
N GLN A 378 -13.29 8.56 11.30
CA GLN A 378 -14.68 8.34 11.70
C GLN A 378 -15.57 8.05 10.48
N ALA A 379 -15.40 8.83 9.41
CA ALA A 379 -16.19 8.66 8.19
C ALA A 379 -15.86 7.35 7.45
N VAL A 380 -14.58 6.99 7.30
CA VAL A 380 -14.19 5.74 6.61
C VAL A 380 -14.54 4.51 7.44
N LEU A 381 -14.41 4.57 8.77
CA LEU A 381 -14.82 3.48 9.66
C LEU A 381 -16.33 3.27 9.62
N ARG A 382 -17.14 4.33 9.74
CA ARG A 382 -18.60 4.26 9.59
C ARG A 382 -18.98 3.58 8.27
N ARG A 383 -18.32 3.97 7.17
CA ARG A 383 -18.55 3.37 5.84
C ARG A 383 -18.12 1.92 5.77
N ALA A 384 -16.96 1.56 6.33
CA ALA A 384 -16.48 0.18 6.37
C ALA A 384 -17.45 -0.72 7.14
N ILE A 385 -17.93 -0.26 8.31
CA ILE A 385 -18.90 -1.01 9.12
C ILE A 385 -20.21 -1.22 8.33
N ARG A 386 -20.76 -0.15 7.73
CA ARG A 386 -22.01 -0.25 6.94
C ARG A 386 -21.86 -1.17 5.73
N GLN A 387 -20.76 -1.04 4.98
CA GLN A 387 -20.49 -1.87 3.82
C GLN A 387 -20.31 -3.35 4.19
N ALA A 388 -19.59 -3.64 5.28
CA ALA A 388 -19.44 -5.01 5.77
C ALA A 388 -20.81 -5.63 6.12
N LEU A 389 -21.72 -4.82 6.67
CA LEU A 389 -23.10 -5.23 7.00
C LEU A 389 -24.08 -5.21 5.81
N GLY A 390 -23.64 -4.84 4.60
CA GLY A 390 -24.49 -4.73 3.41
C GLY A 390 -25.53 -3.60 3.48
N ARG A 391 -25.22 -2.50 4.19
CA ARG A 391 -26.12 -1.33 4.38
C ARG A 391 -25.65 -0.08 3.66
#